data_AF-G5E122-F1
#
_entry.id   AF-G5E122-F1
#
_cell.length_a   1.000
_cell.length_b   1.000
_cell.length_c   1.000
_cell.angle_alpha   90.00
_cell.angle_beta   90.00
_cell.angle_gamma   90.00
#
_symmetry.space_group_name_H-M   'P 1'
#
loop_
_entity.id
_entity.type
_entity.pdbx_description
1 polymer ?
#
loop_
_entity_poly.entity_id
_entity_poly.type
_entity_poly.pdbx_seq_one_letter_code
_entity_poly.pdbx_strand_id
1 'polypeptide(L)'
;QPDLYYEYYPHVYPGRRGSMVPFSMRILHAELRQYLGSPQESLDRLHNMKIVCLQILNNLKGLAEDGSMITVSHSNRNASVQLWRSRLGRVMYSMANCLLMMKDYVLAVDAYHTVIKHYPEQEPQLLIGDIKMAEKYYQDVENVIQNLATGNEPQNKMIIFMNRAFLHLGQNNFSEAHKFFTEVLKIDPTNAVANNNAAVCLLYLGKLKDSLR
;
A
#
# COMPACT_ATOMS: atom_id res chain seq x y z
N GLN A 1 -20.07 -23.28 -15.27
CA GLN A 1 -20.61 -22.13 -16.04
C GLN A 1 -20.17 -20.87 -15.30
N PRO A 2 -19.59 -19.83 -15.93
CA PRO A 2 -19.09 -18.69 -15.16
C PRO A 2 -20.28 -17.82 -14.72
N ASP A 3 -20.72 -18.04 -13.49
CA ASP A 3 -21.80 -17.41 -12.73
C ASP A 3 -21.43 -16.01 -12.20
N LEU A 4 -20.38 -15.40 -12.73
CA LEU A 4 -19.75 -14.19 -12.17
C LEU A 4 -19.96 -12.94 -13.03
N TYR A 5 -20.80 -12.99 -14.07
CA TYR A 5 -21.12 -11.86 -14.94
C TYR A 5 -22.58 -11.43 -14.79
N TYR A 6 -22.82 -10.12 -14.79
CA TYR A 6 -24.16 -9.54 -14.62
C TYR A 6 -25.13 -10.00 -15.72
N GLU A 7 -24.62 -10.25 -16.92
CA GLU A 7 -25.36 -10.67 -18.10
C GLU A 7 -26.11 -12.01 -17.91
N TYR A 8 -25.66 -12.86 -16.99
CA TYR A 8 -26.34 -14.12 -16.67
C TYR A 8 -27.51 -13.95 -15.70
N TYR A 9 -27.70 -12.77 -15.11
CA TYR A 9 -28.75 -12.46 -14.13
C TYR A 9 -29.58 -11.24 -14.54
N PRO A 10 -30.20 -11.23 -15.74
CA PRO A 10 -30.92 -10.06 -16.25
C PRO A 10 -32.14 -9.68 -15.39
N HIS A 11 -32.74 -10.64 -14.70
CA HIS A 11 -33.88 -10.40 -13.79
C HIS A 11 -33.47 -9.67 -12.50
N VAL A 12 -32.21 -9.80 -12.05
CA VAL A 12 -31.70 -9.19 -10.82
C VAL A 12 -30.91 -7.91 -11.12
N TYR A 13 -30.20 -7.87 -12.24
CA TYR A 13 -29.34 -6.76 -12.65
C TYR A 13 -29.65 -6.29 -14.08
N PRO A 14 -30.85 -5.73 -14.32
CA PRO A 14 -31.28 -5.32 -15.65
C PRO A 14 -30.33 -4.26 -16.23
N GLY A 15 -29.85 -4.50 -17.46
CA GLY A 15 -28.99 -3.58 -18.19
C GLY A 15 -27.55 -3.45 -17.67
N ARG A 16 -27.16 -4.17 -16.60
CA ARG A 16 -25.76 -4.19 -16.14
C ARG A 16 -24.92 -5.16 -16.96
N ARG A 17 -23.67 -4.78 -17.21
CA ARG A 17 -22.69 -5.56 -17.96
C ARG A 17 -21.37 -5.67 -17.21
N GLY A 18 -20.63 -6.73 -17.49
CA GLY A 18 -19.31 -6.99 -16.93
C GLY A 18 -19.33 -7.92 -15.70
N SER A 19 -18.17 -8.06 -15.09
CA SER A 19 -17.95 -9.01 -14.01
C SER A 19 -18.40 -8.46 -12.65
N MET A 20 -19.10 -9.30 -11.89
CA MET A 20 -19.51 -9.09 -10.49
C MET A 20 -18.31 -9.15 -9.53
N VAL A 21 -17.20 -9.78 -9.93
CA VAL A 21 -15.99 -9.89 -9.11
C VAL A 21 -15.38 -8.50 -8.86
N PRO A 22 -15.27 -8.08 -7.57
CA PRO A 22 -14.63 -6.81 -7.21
C PRO A 22 -13.18 -6.74 -7.66
N PHE A 23 -12.70 -5.54 -7.98
CA PHE A 23 -11.34 -5.35 -8.47
C PHE A 23 -10.26 -5.79 -7.47
N SER A 24 -10.49 -5.54 -6.17
CA SER A 24 -9.60 -6.00 -5.09
C SER A 24 -9.42 -7.52 -5.08
N MET A 25 -10.50 -8.28 -5.31
CA MET A 25 -10.44 -9.74 -5.37
C MET A 25 -9.65 -10.23 -6.59
N ARG A 26 -9.68 -9.49 -7.70
CA ARG A 26 -8.87 -9.80 -8.89
C ARG A 26 -7.38 -9.59 -8.62
N ILE A 27 -7.03 -8.51 -7.90
CA ILE A 27 -5.64 -8.28 -7.46
C ILE A 27 -5.20 -9.43 -6.55
N LEU A 28 -5.99 -9.77 -5.54
CA LEU A 28 -5.65 -10.85 -4.61
C LEU A 28 -5.44 -12.18 -5.34
N HIS A 29 -6.30 -12.50 -6.31
CA HIS A 29 -6.14 -13.69 -7.14
C HIS A 29 -4.87 -13.66 -8.01
N ALA A 30 -4.43 -12.49 -8.47
CA ALA A 30 -3.17 -12.33 -9.17
C ALA A 30 -1.97 -12.50 -8.22
N GLU A 31 -2.03 -11.92 -7.02
CA GLU A 31 -0.97 -11.99 -6.00
C GLU A 31 -0.83 -13.39 -5.38
N LEU A 32 -1.90 -14.17 -5.29
CA LEU A 32 -1.90 -15.46 -4.59
C LEU A 32 -0.78 -16.41 -5.03
N ARG A 33 -0.41 -16.40 -6.31
CA ARG A 33 0.62 -17.30 -6.86
C ARG A 33 2.01 -17.07 -6.23
N GLN A 34 2.33 -15.84 -5.84
CA GLN A 34 3.60 -15.52 -5.18
C GLN A 34 3.73 -16.19 -3.81
N TYR A 35 2.63 -16.30 -3.06
CA TYR A 35 2.60 -16.98 -1.77
C TYR A 35 2.58 -18.52 -1.90
N LEU A 36 2.28 -19.02 -3.10
CA LEU A 36 2.37 -20.44 -3.46
C LEU A 36 3.72 -20.81 -4.09
N GLY A 37 4.70 -19.89 -4.07
CA GLY A 37 6.05 -20.13 -4.60
C GLY A 37 6.20 -19.90 -6.10
N SER A 38 5.22 -19.27 -6.77
CA SER A 38 5.26 -18.95 -8.20
C SER A 38 5.13 -17.44 -8.45
N PRO A 39 6.10 -16.61 -7.99
CA PRO A 39 6.00 -15.15 -8.06
C PRO A 39 6.06 -14.60 -9.50
N GLN A 40 6.75 -15.27 -10.42
CA GLN A 40 6.78 -14.87 -11.85
C GLN A 40 5.37 -14.89 -12.46
N GLU A 41 4.58 -15.93 -12.16
CA GLU A 41 3.19 -16.01 -12.64
C GLU A 41 2.31 -14.91 -12.03
N SER A 42 2.55 -14.55 -10.76
CA SER A 42 1.90 -13.38 -10.16
C SER A 42 2.26 -12.09 -10.90
N LEU A 43 3.53 -11.88 -11.22
CA LEU A 43 3.98 -10.70 -11.93
C LEU A 43 3.36 -10.63 -13.35
N ASP A 44 3.29 -11.75 -14.08
CA ASP A 44 2.65 -11.84 -15.39
C ASP A 44 1.15 -11.50 -15.33
N ARG A 45 0.43 -12.05 -14.34
CA ARG A 45 -0.99 -11.75 -14.12
C ARG A 45 -1.20 -10.27 -13.81
N LEU A 46 -0.35 -9.67 -12.98
CA LEU A 46 -0.40 -8.25 -12.64
C LEU A 46 -0.04 -7.36 -13.85
N HIS A 47 0.92 -7.77 -14.69
CA HIS A 47 1.22 -7.10 -15.96
C HIS A 47 0.02 -7.09 -16.91
N ASN A 48 -0.67 -8.22 -17.05
CA ASN A 48 -1.89 -8.29 -17.85
C ASN A 48 -2.98 -7.36 -17.31
N MET A 49 -3.16 -7.30 -15.99
CA MET A 49 -4.09 -6.35 -15.35
C MET A 49 -3.70 -4.89 -15.60
N LYS A 50 -2.40 -4.56 -15.56
CA LYS A 50 -1.87 -3.23 -15.88
C LYS A 50 -2.22 -2.82 -17.31
N ILE A 51 -2.02 -3.72 -18.28
CA ILE A 51 -2.35 -3.48 -19.69
C ILE A 51 -3.84 -3.18 -19.85
N VAL A 52 -4.72 -3.96 -19.20
CA VAL A 52 -6.17 -3.72 -19.24
C VAL A 52 -6.53 -2.35 -18.66
N CYS A 53 -5.96 -1.95 -17.53
CA CYS A 53 -6.20 -0.63 -16.95
C CYS A 53 -5.76 0.50 -17.89
N LEU A 54 -4.59 0.37 -18.52
CA LEU A 54 -4.08 1.35 -19.49
C LEU A 54 -4.98 1.44 -20.73
N GLN A 55 -5.48 0.31 -21.22
CA GLN A 55 -6.40 0.29 -22.36
C GLN A 55 -7.70 1.04 -22.04
N ILE A 56 -8.28 0.80 -20.86
CA ILE A 56 -9.51 1.49 -20.44
C ILE A 56 -9.28 2.99 -20.27
N LEU A 57 -8.16 3.39 -19.66
CA LEU A 57 -7.77 4.80 -19.56
C LEU A 57 -7.57 5.45 -20.94
N ASN A 58 -7.06 4.70 -21.93
CA ASN A 58 -6.92 5.20 -23.28
C ASN A 58 -8.29 5.34 -23.98
N ASN A 59 -9.19 4.38 -23.80
CA ASN A 59 -10.56 4.44 -24.31
C ASN A 59 -11.27 5.70 -23.78
N LEU A 60 -11.15 5.99 -22.49
CA LEU A 60 -11.79 7.13 -21.82
C LEU A 60 -11.37 8.52 -22.36
N LYS A 61 -10.38 8.62 -23.26
CA LYS A 61 -10.06 9.86 -23.98
C LYS A 61 -11.14 10.28 -24.99
N GLY A 62 -11.97 9.35 -25.45
CA GLY A 62 -13.04 9.63 -26.43
C GLY A 62 -14.24 8.68 -26.36
N LEU A 63 -14.02 7.46 -25.87
CA LEU A 63 -14.95 6.34 -25.86
C LEU A 63 -15.45 6.04 -24.42
N ALA A 64 -16.38 5.08 -24.31
CA ALA A 64 -16.74 4.45 -23.04
C ALA A 64 -15.62 3.49 -22.55
N GLU A 65 -15.74 2.98 -21.33
CA GLU A 65 -14.72 2.11 -20.71
C GLU A 65 -14.40 0.86 -21.55
N ASP A 66 -15.43 0.27 -22.17
CA ASP A 66 -15.35 -0.90 -23.04
C ASP A 66 -14.91 -0.58 -24.48
N GLY A 67 -14.68 0.69 -24.80
CA GLY A 67 -14.32 1.15 -26.14
C GLY A 67 -15.51 1.45 -27.06
N SER A 68 -16.75 1.36 -26.57
CA SER A 68 -17.93 1.70 -27.37
C SER A 68 -18.11 3.22 -27.54
N MET A 69 -18.83 3.63 -28.59
CA MET A 69 -19.16 5.03 -28.91
C MET A 69 -20.35 5.56 -28.08
N ILE A 70 -20.56 5.03 -26.88
CA ILE A 70 -21.67 5.45 -26.01
C ILE A 70 -21.36 6.83 -25.41
N THR A 71 -22.33 7.72 -25.43
CA THR A 71 -22.23 9.07 -24.86
C THR A 71 -22.21 9.00 -23.32
N VAL A 72 -20.99 9.04 -22.76
CA VAL A 72 -20.78 9.19 -21.31
C VAL A 72 -20.73 10.66 -20.95
N SER A 73 -21.49 11.07 -19.93
CA SER A 73 -21.44 12.43 -19.40
C SER A 73 -20.02 12.80 -18.95
N HIS A 74 -19.66 14.08 -19.04
CA HIS A 74 -18.31 14.54 -18.68
C HIS A 74 -17.97 14.23 -17.22
N SER A 75 -18.95 14.37 -16.30
CA SER A 75 -18.80 14.02 -14.88
C SER A 75 -18.51 12.53 -14.68
N ASN A 76 -19.28 11.64 -15.32
CA ASN A 76 -19.10 10.19 -15.21
C ASN A 76 -17.75 9.74 -15.79
N ARG A 77 -17.32 10.38 -16.90
CA ARG A 77 -16.02 10.12 -17.50
C ARG A 77 -14.88 10.50 -16.55
N ASN A 78 -14.95 11.67 -15.92
CA ASN A 78 -13.92 12.11 -14.97
C ASN A 78 -13.85 11.20 -13.74
N ALA A 79 -15.00 10.79 -13.19
CA ALA A 79 -15.06 9.83 -12.10
C ALA A 79 -14.46 8.47 -12.49
N SER A 80 -14.77 7.99 -13.70
CA SER A 80 -14.21 6.74 -14.24
C SER A 80 -12.69 6.83 -14.41
N VAL A 81 -12.17 7.94 -14.96
CA VAL A 81 -10.72 8.17 -15.09
C VAL A 81 -10.04 8.15 -13.73
N GLN A 82 -10.59 8.83 -12.73
CA GLN A 82 -10.02 8.82 -11.38
C GLN A 82 -10.01 7.42 -10.76
N LEU A 83 -11.12 6.68 -10.91
CA LEU A 83 -11.24 5.31 -10.43
C LEU A 83 -10.20 4.39 -11.09
N TRP A 84 -10.07 4.44 -12.42
CA TRP A 84 -9.14 3.59 -13.17
C TRP A 84 -7.67 3.98 -12.96
N ARG A 85 -7.37 5.26 -12.69
CA ARG A 85 -6.04 5.70 -12.24
C ARG A 85 -5.68 5.10 -10.88
N SER A 86 -6.59 5.18 -9.91
CA SER A 86 -6.35 4.58 -8.58
C SER A 86 -6.18 3.06 -8.66
N ARG A 87 -6.98 2.38 -9.50
CA ARG A 87 -6.82 0.94 -9.77
C ARG A 87 -5.48 0.59 -10.39
N LEU A 88 -5.01 1.39 -11.36
CA LEU A 88 -3.70 1.21 -11.98
C LEU A 88 -2.57 1.39 -10.95
N GLY A 89 -2.67 2.41 -10.09
CA GLY A 89 -1.76 2.61 -8.96
C GLY A 89 -1.67 1.38 -8.06
N ARG A 90 -2.82 0.80 -7.67
CA ARG A 90 -2.87 -0.44 -6.87
C ARG A 90 -2.18 -1.62 -7.56
N VAL A 91 -2.44 -1.83 -8.86
CA VAL A 91 -1.79 -2.91 -9.62
C VAL A 91 -0.27 -2.71 -9.64
N MET A 92 0.20 -1.50 -9.90
CA MET A 92 1.63 -1.20 -9.93
C MET A 92 2.29 -1.37 -8.55
N TYR A 93 1.58 -1.03 -7.47
CA TYR A 93 2.02 -1.30 -6.10
C TYR A 93 2.13 -2.79 -5.81
N SER A 94 1.13 -3.59 -6.19
CA SER A 94 1.17 -5.06 -6.09
C SER A 94 2.33 -5.66 -6.90
N MET A 95 2.64 -5.10 -8.08
CA MET A 95 3.82 -5.52 -8.85
C MET A 95 5.12 -5.23 -8.11
N ALA A 96 5.26 -4.06 -7.48
CA ALA A 96 6.42 -3.73 -6.67
C ALA A 96 6.59 -4.67 -5.47
N ASN A 97 5.49 -5.02 -4.79
CA ASN A 97 5.49 -6.05 -3.74
C ASN A 97 5.96 -7.42 -4.26
N CYS A 98 5.53 -7.79 -5.48
CA CYS A 98 5.95 -9.05 -6.09
C CYS A 98 7.46 -9.07 -6.40
N LEU A 99 8.01 -7.96 -6.93
CA LEU A 99 9.45 -7.78 -7.15
C LEU A 99 10.24 -7.86 -5.84
N LEU A 100 9.71 -7.25 -4.77
CA LEU A 100 10.29 -7.33 -3.43
C LEU A 100 10.33 -8.78 -2.91
N MET A 101 9.25 -9.54 -3.09
CA MET A 101 9.18 -10.96 -2.72
C MET A 101 10.17 -11.82 -3.53
N MET A 102 10.44 -11.45 -4.78
CA MET A 102 11.47 -12.08 -5.61
C MET A 102 12.90 -11.65 -5.26
N LYS A 103 13.06 -10.71 -4.31
CA LYS A 103 14.34 -10.10 -3.90
C LYS A 103 15.02 -9.32 -5.02
N ASP A 104 14.26 -8.89 -6.03
CA ASP A 104 14.75 -7.96 -7.04
C ASP A 104 14.59 -6.52 -6.52
N TYR A 105 15.50 -6.16 -5.60
CA TYR A 105 15.39 -4.91 -4.85
C TYR A 105 15.53 -3.67 -5.75
N VAL A 106 16.35 -3.74 -6.80
CA VAL A 106 16.56 -2.61 -7.72
C VAL A 106 15.26 -2.30 -8.45
N LEU A 107 14.64 -3.31 -9.08
CA LEU A 107 13.38 -3.12 -9.78
C LEU A 107 12.23 -2.78 -8.83
N ALA A 108 12.19 -3.37 -7.63
CA ALA A 108 11.17 -3.06 -6.63
C ALA A 108 11.22 -1.58 -6.23
N VAL A 109 12.41 -1.05 -5.93
CA VAL A 109 12.60 0.37 -5.56
C VAL A 109 12.18 1.29 -6.70
N ASP A 110 12.59 1.01 -7.93
CA ASP A 110 12.20 1.81 -9.11
C ASP A 110 10.67 1.77 -9.34
N ALA A 111 10.07 0.60 -9.17
CA ALA A 111 8.62 0.43 -9.29
C ALA A 111 7.89 1.25 -8.22
N TYR A 112 8.33 1.19 -6.96
CA TYR A 112 7.71 1.99 -5.91
C TYR A 112 7.90 3.50 -6.09
N HIS A 113 9.07 3.96 -6.55
CA HIS A 113 9.27 5.37 -6.90
C HIS A 113 8.29 5.84 -7.99
N THR A 114 8.06 4.99 -8.99
CA THR A 114 7.09 5.26 -10.04
C THR A 114 5.67 5.35 -9.46
N VAL A 115 5.30 4.47 -8.53
CA VAL A 115 4.00 4.52 -7.86
C VAL A 115 3.85 5.80 -7.05
N ILE A 116 4.83 6.17 -6.23
CA ILE A 116 4.79 7.41 -5.43
C ILE A 116 4.63 8.65 -6.32
N LYS A 117 5.38 8.72 -7.42
CA LYS A 117 5.38 9.87 -8.32
C LYS A 117 4.05 10.07 -9.04
N HIS A 118 3.40 8.98 -9.45
CA HIS A 118 2.23 9.03 -10.33
C HIS A 118 0.90 8.73 -9.62
N TYR A 119 0.95 8.06 -8.48
CA TYR A 119 -0.19 7.55 -7.71
C TYR A 119 0.06 7.72 -6.19
N PRO A 120 0.23 8.97 -5.70
CA PRO A 120 0.57 9.23 -4.31
C PRO A 120 -0.48 8.70 -3.31
N GLU A 121 -1.71 8.46 -3.76
CA GLU A 121 -2.80 7.93 -2.93
C GLU A 121 -2.65 6.46 -2.53
N GLN A 122 -1.64 5.75 -3.05
CA GLN A 122 -1.38 4.34 -2.72
C GLN A 122 -0.45 4.15 -1.51
N GLU A 123 0.02 5.24 -0.90
CA GLU A 123 0.89 5.29 0.28
C GLU A 123 1.98 4.18 0.37
N PRO A 124 2.83 3.97 -0.66
CA PRO A 124 3.85 2.90 -0.63
C PRO A 124 5.02 3.13 0.32
N GLN A 125 5.07 4.32 0.93
CA GLN A 125 6.32 4.93 1.40
C GLN A 125 6.94 4.18 2.58
N LEU A 126 6.14 3.43 3.35
CA LEU A 126 6.61 2.63 4.47
C LEU A 126 7.45 1.40 4.02
N LEU A 127 7.29 0.91 2.78
CA LEU A 127 7.90 -0.34 2.31
C LEU A 127 9.27 -0.19 1.63
N ILE A 128 9.68 1.02 1.26
CA ILE A 128 10.87 1.23 0.40
C ILE A 128 12.15 1.36 1.23
N GLY A 129 12.04 1.55 2.54
CA GLY A 129 13.21 1.79 3.39
C GLY A 129 13.97 3.08 3.04
N ASP A 130 13.36 4.01 2.29
CA ASP A 130 13.92 5.34 2.07
C ASP A 130 13.76 6.16 3.34
N ILE A 131 14.81 6.14 4.16
CA ILE A 131 14.87 6.80 5.47
C ILE A 131 14.66 8.31 5.33
N LYS A 132 15.16 8.95 4.26
CA LYS A 132 15.04 10.41 4.07
C LYS A 132 13.61 10.80 3.71
N MET A 133 12.97 10.00 2.87
CA MET A 133 11.57 10.23 2.53
C MET A 133 10.66 9.92 3.73
N ALA A 134 10.92 8.83 4.46
CA ALA A 134 10.21 8.49 5.69
C ALA A 134 10.33 9.60 6.74
N GLU A 135 11.51 10.19 6.92
CA GLU A 135 11.73 11.34 7.79
C GLU A 135 10.81 12.52 7.45
N LYS A 136 10.72 12.89 6.17
CA LYS A 136 9.84 13.97 5.73
C LYS A 136 8.36 13.67 6.03
N TYR A 137 7.89 12.47 5.72
CA TYR A 137 6.49 12.09 5.98
C TYR A 137 6.17 12.05 7.48
N TYR A 138 7.06 11.50 8.28
CA TYR A 138 6.90 11.50 9.73
C TYR A 138 6.83 12.92 10.28
N GLN A 139 7.65 13.85 9.76
CA GLN A 139 7.59 15.25 10.12
C GLN A 139 6.24 15.90 9.74
N ASP A 140 5.72 15.60 8.55
CA ASP A 140 4.41 16.10 8.11
C ASP A 140 3.28 15.59 9.02
N VAL A 141 3.30 14.31 9.39
CA VAL A 141 2.35 13.69 10.33
C VAL A 141 2.45 14.34 11.71
N GLU A 142 3.67 14.54 12.23
CA GLU A 142 3.89 15.23 13.50
C GLU A 142 3.30 16.65 13.49
N ASN A 143 3.52 17.41 12.40
CA ASN A 143 3.00 18.77 12.25
C ASN A 143 1.46 18.77 12.23
N VAL A 144 0.84 17.84 11.51
CA VAL A 144 -0.64 17.72 11.48
C VAL A 144 -1.17 17.43 12.88
N ILE A 145 -0.58 16.46 13.59
CA ILE A 145 -1.01 16.08 14.94
C ILE A 145 -0.84 17.24 15.93
N GLN A 146 0.25 18.01 15.84
CA GLN A 146 0.47 19.18 16.70
C GLN A 146 -0.57 20.30 16.47
N ASN A 147 -1.07 20.42 15.23
CA ASN A 147 -2.08 21.40 14.87
C ASN A 147 -3.52 20.96 15.22
N LEU A 148 -3.73 19.69 15.58
CA LEU A 148 -5.02 19.20 16.07
C LEU A 148 -5.21 19.59 17.53
N ALA A 149 -6.42 20.01 17.91
CA ALA A 149 -6.78 20.26 19.31
C ALA A 149 -6.61 19.02 20.21
N THR A 150 -6.64 17.83 19.60
CA THR A 150 -6.41 16.52 20.24
C THR A 150 -4.94 16.08 20.19
N GLY A 151 -4.00 16.93 19.81
CA GLY A 151 -2.59 16.55 19.64
C GLY A 151 -1.93 15.96 20.89
N ASN A 152 -2.48 16.23 22.08
CA ASN A 152 -2.01 15.69 23.35
C ASN A 152 -2.61 14.33 23.76
N GLU A 153 -3.55 13.80 22.98
CA GLU A 153 -4.13 12.47 23.21
C GLU A 153 -3.03 11.40 23.27
N PRO A 154 -3.10 10.42 24.20
CA PRO A 154 -2.10 9.36 24.32
C PRO A 154 -1.86 8.60 23.01
N GLN A 155 -2.93 8.38 22.23
CA GLN A 155 -2.85 7.71 20.92
C GLN A 155 -2.05 8.51 19.89
N ASN A 156 -2.21 9.83 19.89
CA ASN A 156 -1.46 10.71 19.00
C ASN A 156 0.03 10.76 19.37
N LYS A 157 0.35 10.80 20.66
CA LYS A 157 1.74 10.68 21.14
C LYS A 157 2.38 9.33 20.76
N MET A 158 1.61 8.25 20.82
CA MET A 158 2.07 6.92 20.41
C MET A 158 2.47 6.88 18.93
N ILE A 159 1.67 7.49 18.03
CA ILE A 159 2.00 7.59 16.60
C ILE A 159 3.32 8.32 16.39
N ILE A 160 3.50 9.46 17.07
CA ILE A 160 4.74 10.26 17.01
C ILE A 160 5.94 9.44 17.48
N PHE A 161 5.85 8.77 18.63
CA PHE A 161 6.95 7.97 19.15
C PHE A 161 7.28 6.77 18.25
N MET A 162 6.28 6.10 17.68
CA MET A 162 6.51 5.02 16.72
C MET A 162 7.27 5.50 15.48
N ASN A 163 6.86 6.63 14.91
CA ASN A 163 7.52 7.21 13.74
C ASN A 163 8.99 7.54 14.01
N ARG A 164 9.28 8.20 15.15
CA ARG A 164 10.65 8.51 15.58
C ARG A 164 11.47 7.24 15.83
N ALA A 165 10.88 6.23 16.45
CA ALA A 165 11.55 4.96 16.71
C ALA A 165 11.99 4.27 15.41
N PHE A 166 11.09 4.20 14.42
CA PHE A 166 11.41 3.63 13.11
C PHE A 166 12.47 4.44 12.35
N LEU A 167 12.44 5.76 12.45
CA LEU A 167 13.46 6.61 11.83
C LEU A 167 14.85 6.32 12.40
N HIS A 168 14.97 6.28 13.73
CA HIS A 168 16.25 5.94 14.38
C HIS A 168 16.69 4.50 14.09
N LEU A 169 15.75 3.56 13.99
CA LEU A 169 16.05 2.18 13.62
C LEU A 169 16.62 2.11 12.20
N GLY A 170 16.02 2.83 11.24
CA GLY A 170 16.56 2.95 9.87
C GLY A 170 17.95 3.58 9.82
N GLN A 171 18.23 4.54 10.69
CA GLN A 171 19.54 5.19 10.81
C GLN A 171 20.60 4.35 11.56
N ASN A 172 20.30 3.11 11.96
CA ASN A 172 21.13 2.26 12.83
C ASN A 172 21.39 2.86 14.23
N ASN A 173 20.58 3.83 14.66
CA ASN A 173 20.63 4.44 15.98
C ASN A 173 19.78 3.63 16.99
N PHE A 174 20.19 2.39 17.24
CA PHE A 174 19.42 1.42 18.05
C PHE A 174 19.14 1.88 19.50
N SER A 175 20.02 2.71 20.08
CA SER A 175 19.82 3.29 21.42
C SER A 175 18.62 4.22 21.48
N GLU A 176 18.51 5.16 20.54
CA GLU A 176 17.37 6.10 20.51
C GLU A 176 16.09 5.40 20.06
N ALA A 177 16.18 4.49 19.08
CA ALA A 177 15.04 3.68 18.67
C ALA A 177 14.43 2.91 19.86
N HIS A 178 15.26 2.26 20.68
CA HIS A 178 14.82 1.55 21.88
C HIS A 178 14.11 2.48 22.89
N LYS A 179 14.63 3.68 23.12
CA LYS A 179 14.00 4.66 24.04
C LYS A 179 12.59 5.00 23.58
N PHE A 180 12.40 5.30 22.30
CA PHE A 180 11.07 5.64 21.77
C PHE A 180 10.10 4.45 21.78
N PHE A 181 10.56 3.23 21.46
CA PHE A 181 9.71 2.03 21.63
C PHE A 181 9.33 1.80 23.10
N THR A 182 10.21 2.12 24.05
CA THR A 182 9.90 2.05 25.47
C THR A 182 8.81 3.06 25.86
N GLU A 183 8.84 4.28 25.32
CA GLU A 183 7.76 5.27 25.54
C GLU A 183 6.42 4.80 24.95
N VAL A 184 6.43 4.14 23.79
CA VAL A 184 5.23 3.52 23.21
C VAL A 184 4.66 2.44 24.15
N LEU A 185 5.53 1.57 24.68
CA LEU A 185 5.12 0.48 25.58
C LEU A 185 4.62 0.99 26.95
N LYS A 186 4.98 2.20 27.37
CA LYS A 186 4.38 2.84 28.55
C LYS A 186 2.92 3.26 28.31
N ILE A 187 2.57 3.61 27.07
CA ILE A 187 1.22 4.00 26.67
C ILE A 187 0.38 2.76 26.38
N ASP A 188 0.91 1.82 25.59
CA ASP A 188 0.29 0.54 25.27
C ASP A 188 1.29 -0.61 25.48
N PRO A 189 1.27 -1.25 26.67
CA PRO A 189 2.12 -2.39 26.98
C PRO A 189 1.86 -3.62 26.09
N THR A 190 0.71 -3.69 25.43
CA THR A 190 0.30 -4.83 24.59
C THR A 190 0.68 -4.66 23.11
N ASN A 191 1.35 -3.56 22.76
CA ASN A 191 1.75 -3.27 21.40
C ASN A 191 2.86 -4.24 20.93
N ALA A 192 2.45 -5.30 20.21
CA ALA A 192 3.35 -6.34 19.72
C ALA A 192 4.44 -5.79 18.78
N VAL A 193 4.15 -4.73 18.03
CA VAL A 193 5.11 -4.11 17.10
C VAL A 193 6.20 -3.39 17.88
N ALA A 194 5.85 -2.59 18.88
CA ALA A 194 6.82 -1.89 19.70
C ALA A 194 7.66 -2.87 20.54
N ASN A 195 7.04 -3.92 21.08
CA ASN A 195 7.73 -4.94 21.87
C ASN A 195 8.78 -5.69 21.03
N ASN A 196 8.39 -6.20 19.86
CA ASN A 196 9.31 -6.89 18.97
C ASN A 196 10.47 -5.99 18.51
N ASN A 197 10.18 -4.76 18.09
CA ASN A 197 11.24 -3.85 17.64
C ASN A 197 12.15 -3.39 18.80
N ALA A 198 11.64 -3.25 20.03
CA ALA A 198 12.47 -2.99 21.20
C ALA A 198 13.44 -4.15 21.48
N ALA A 199 12.96 -5.39 21.39
CA ALA A 199 13.79 -6.59 21.53
C ALA A 199 14.89 -6.65 20.45
N VAL A 200 14.55 -6.33 19.19
CA VAL A 200 15.52 -6.22 18.09
C VAL A 200 16.58 -5.16 18.38
N CYS A 201 16.19 -3.97 18.85
CA CYS A 201 17.14 -2.93 19.25
C CYS A 201 18.07 -3.41 20.37
N LEU A 202 17.55 -4.10 21.39
CA LEU A 202 18.36 -4.66 22.48
C LEU A 202 19.37 -5.70 21.98
N LEU A 203 18.97 -6.52 21.01
CA LEU A 203 19.85 -7.49 20.37
C LEU A 203 21.01 -6.80 19.63
N TYR A 204 20.75 -5.76 18.83
CA TYR A 204 21.80 -4.97 18.16
C TYR A 204 22.69 -4.19 19.14
N LEU A 205 22.19 -3.86 20.32
CA LEU A 205 22.96 -3.26 21.42
C LEU A 205 23.76 -4.28 22.25
N GLY A 206 23.67 -5.58 21.94
CA GLY A 206 24.36 -6.65 22.66
C GLY A 206 23.73 -7.04 24.00
N LYS A 207 22.49 -6.59 24.29
CA LYS A 207 21.75 -6.85 25.53
C LYS A 207 20.81 -8.06 25.40
N LEU A 208 21.37 -9.22 25.04
CA LEU A 208 20.64 -10.47 24.75
C LEU A 208 19.74 -10.96 25.89
N LYS A 209 20.10 -10.70 27.15
CA LYS A 209 19.27 -11.11 28.31
C LYS A 209 18.00 -10.29 28.44
N ASP A 210 18.05 -9.02 28.02
CA ASP A 210 16.92 -8.09 28.12
C ASP A 210 15.98 -8.24 26.91
N SER A 211 16.49 -8.69 25.75
CA SER A 211 15.70 -8.89 24.53
C SER A 211 14.79 -10.12 24.55
N LEU A 212 14.98 -11.05 25.50
CA LEU A 212 14.25 -12.32 25.59
C LEU A 212 13.15 -12.31 26.67
N ARG A 213 12.93 -11.16 27.33
CA ARG A 213 11.89 -10.95 28.34
C ARG A 213 10.67 -10.31 27.71
#